data_AF-A0A7V4PCX0-F1
#
_entry.id   AF-A0A7V4PCX0-F1
#
_cell.length_a   1.000
_cell.length_b   1.000
_cell.length_c   1.000
_cell.angle_alpha   90.00
_cell.angle_beta   90.00
_cell.angle_gamma   90.00
#
_symmetry.space_group_name_H-M   'P 1'
#
loop_
_entity.id
_entity.type
_entity.pdbx_description
1 polymer ?
#
loop_
_entity_poly.entity_id
_entity_poly.type
_entity_poly.pdbx_seq_one_letter_code
_entity_poly.pdbx_strand_id
1 'polypeptide(L)' 'AYLESSSARNVPLYERHGFEALGTIQVGSSPPLFPMLRRPRRLAPPPVPANDAPELPASVE' A
#
# COMPACT_ATOMS: atom_id res chain seq x y z
N ALA A 1 3.79 4.06 -2.97
CA ALA A 1 4.75 3.89 -4.08
C ALA A 1 3.97 3.84 -5.39
N TYR A 2 4.50 4.42 -6.46
CA TYR A 2 3.83 4.53 -7.76
C TYR A 2 4.78 4.04 -8.86
N LEU A 3 4.21 3.43 -9.90
CA LEU A 3 4.92 3.07 -11.14
C LEU A 3 3.95 3.07 -12.32
N GLU A 4 4.50 3.08 -13.53
CA GLU A 4 3.77 2.84 -14.77
C GLU A 4 4.44 1.68 -15.51
N SER A 5 3.66 0.65 -15.86
CA SER A 5 4.16 -0.43 -16.71
C SER A 5 3.73 -0.22 -18.14
N SER A 6 4.62 -0.37 -19.11
CA SER A 6 4.29 -0.38 -20.55
C SER A 6 4.01 -1.79 -21.09
N SER A 7 3.91 -2.80 -20.21
CA SER A 7 3.73 -4.20 -20.56
C SER A 7 2.70 -4.86 -19.66
N ALA A 8 1.59 -5.32 -20.25
CA ALA A 8 0.56 -6.06 -19.52
C ALA A 8 1.11 -7.34 -18.85
N ARG A 9 2.18 -7.93 -19.41
CA ARG A 9 2.83 -9.12 -18.85
C ARG A 9 3.50 -8.86 -17.50
N ASN A 10 3.86 -7.62 -17.20
CA ASN A 10 4.51 -7.25 -15.95
C ASN A 10 3.50 -6.93 -14.84
N VAL A 11 2.23 -6.68 -15.16
CA VAL A 11 1.19 -6.35 -14.17
C VAL A 11 1.09 -7.43 -13.08
N PRO A 12 0.98 -8.74 -13.40
CA PRO A 12 0.92 -9.78 -12.36
C PRO A 12 2.18 -9.85 -11.47
N LEU A 13 3.34 -9.43 -11.97
CA LEU A 13 4.57 -9.35 -11.16
C LEU A 13 4.43 -8.28 -10.09
N TYR A 14 3.97 -7.08 -10.47
CA TYR A 14 3.82 -5.96 -9.53
C TYR A 14 2.66 -6.16 -8.55
N GLU A 15 1.58 -6.82 -8.98
CA GLU A 15 0.48 -7.24 -8.10
C GLU A 15 0.97 -8.11 -6.95
N ARG A 16 1.87 -9.08 -7.22
CA ARG A 16 2.49 -9.90 -6.16
C ARG A 16 3.32 -9.09 -5.17
N HIS A 17 3.79 -7.89 -5.55
CA HIS A 17 4.50 -6.97 -4.67
C HIS A 17 3.59 -5.93 -3.98
N GLY A 18 2.27 -6.12 -4.07
CA GLY A 18 1.25 -5.30 -3.41
C GLY A 18 0.89 -4.02 -4.15
N PHE A 19 1.22 -3.90 -5.45
CA PHE A 19 0.70 -2.83 -6.28
C PHE A 19 -0.68 -3.20 -6.84
N GLU A 20 -1.53 -2.20 -7.02
CA GLU A 20 -2.86 -2.33 -7.63
C GLU A 20 -2.89 -1.48 -8.91
N ALA A 21 -3.41 -2.04 -10.00
CA ALA A 21 -3.59 -1.30 -11.25
C ALA A 21 -4.73 -0.28 -11.11
N LEU A 22 -4.48 0.96 -11.53
CA LEU A 22 -5.46 2.04 -11.49
C LEU A 22 -6.27 2.15 -12.78
N GLY A 23 -5.76 1.59 -13.87
CA GLY A 23 -6.40 1.62 -15.19
C GLY A 23 -5.40 1.38 -16.32
N THR A 24 -5.81 1.76 -17.53
CA THR A 24 -4.98 1.68 -18.73
C THR A 24 -5.02 3.02 -19.45
N ILE A 25 -3.85 3.53 -19.82
CA ILE A 25 -3.70 4.73 -20.65
C ILE A 25 -3.15 4.28 -22.00
N GLN A 26 -3.84 4.62 -23.08
CA GLN A 26 -3.45 4.30 -24.44
C GLN A 26 -3.56 5.56 -25.30
N VAL A 27 -2.45 5.98 -25.89
CA VAL A 27 -2.41 7.18 -26.75
C VAL A 27 -1.89 6.79 -28.12
N GLY A 28 -2.75 6.94 -29.14
CA GLY A 28 -2.43 6.57 -30.51
C GLY A 28 -1.94 5.13 -30.61
N SER A 29 -0.77 4.95 -31.23
CA SER A 29 -0.12 3.65 -31.43
C SER A 29 0.97 3.31 -30.40
N SER A 30 1.13 4.11 -29.34
CA SER A 30 2.09 3.82 -28.27
C SER A 30 1.71 2.53 -27.53
N PRO A 31 2.63 1.84 -26.81
CA PRO A 31 2.22 0.75 -25.93
C PRO A 31 1.28 1.24 -24.81
N PRO A 32 0.33 0.41 -24.35
CA PRO A 32 -0.54 0.77 -23.23
C PRO A 32 0.28 0.91 -21.95
N LEU A 33 0.00 1.96 -21.20
CA LEU A 33 0.53 2.17 -19.86
C LEU A 33 -0.47 1.70 -18.81
N PHE A 34 0.06 1.04 -17.78
CA PHE A 34 -0.68 0.56 -16.62
C PHE A 34 -0.16 1.30 -15.39
N PRO A 35 -0.77 2.43 -14.99
CA PRO A 35 -0.47 3.09 -13.72
C PRO A 35 -0.81 2.17 -12.56
N MET A 36 0.11 1.99 -11.61
CA MET A 36 -0.09 1.13 -10.45
C MET A 36 0.35 1.80 -9.15
N LEU A 37 -0.44 1.59 -8.10
CA LEU A 37 -0.22 2.17 -6.78
C LEU A 37 -0.05 1.08 -5.73
N ARG A 38 0.96 1.21 -4.87
CA ARG A 38 1.09 0.44 -3.64
C ARG A 38 0.97 1.37 -2.44
N ARG A 39 0.00 1.09 -1.57
CA ARG A 39 -0.18 1.84 -0.32
C ARG A 39 0.97 1.54 0.66
N PRO A 40 1.42 2.53 1.45
CA PRO A 40 2.36 2.27 2.54
C PRO A 40 1.71 1.31 3.54
N ARG A 41 2.48 0.34 4.05
CA ARG A 41 2.03 -0.46 5.18
C ARG A 41 2.16 0.38 6.44
N ARG A 42 1.05 0.59 7.15
CA ARG A 42 1.11 1.15 8.50
C ARG A 42 1.81 0.13 9.38
N LEU A 43 2.98 0.48 9.90
CA LEU A 43 3.57 -0.26 11.00
C LEU A 43 2.61 -0.10 12.19
N ALA A 44 2.14 -1.20 12.78
CA ALA A 44 1.47 -1.10 14.06
C ALA A 44 2.44 -0.43 15.04
N PRO A 45 1.98 0.47 15.93
CA PRO A 45 2.85 0.91 17.02
C PRO A 45 3.39 -0.35 17.72
N PRO A 46 4.67 -0.35 18.14
CA PRO A 46 5.22 -1.49 18.88
C PRO A 46 4.27 -1.80 20.03
N PRO A 47 4.06 -3.10 20.37
CA PRO A 47 3.26 -3.45 21.53
C PRO A 47 3.82 -2.67 22.72
N VAL A 48 2.99 -1.84 23.36
CA VAL A 48 3.39 -1.18 24.60
C VAL A 48 3.79 -2.28 25.57
N PRO A 49 5.01 -2.27 26.13
CA PRO A 49 5.40 -3.28 27.09
C PRO A 49 4.41 -3.20 28.26
N ALA A 50 4.01 -4.37 28.78
CA ALA A 50 2.98 -4.47 29.80
C ALA A 50 3.25 -3.63 31.07
N ASN A 51 4.51 -3.23 31.30
CA ASN A 51 4.94 -2.41 32.43
C ASN A 51 4.77 -0.90 32.22
N ASP A 52 4.53 -0.44 30.97
CA ASP A 52 4.33 0.97 30.63
C ASP A 52 2.87 1.28 30.24
N ALA A 53 1.94 0.36 30.52
CA ALA A 53 0.51 0.62 30.31
C ALA A 53 0.11 1.79 31.22
N PRO A 54 -0.53 2.86 30.69
CA PRO A 54 -1.06 3.90 31.56
C PRO A 54 -2.09 3.24 32.47
N GLU A 55 -1.82 3.25 33.78
CA GLU A 55 -2.81 2.91 34.79
C GLU A 55 -4.00 3.83 34.53
N LEU A 56 -5.11 3.27 34.03
CA LEU A 56 -6.34 4.03 33.86
C LEU A 56 -6.64 4.62 35.24
N PRO A 57 -6.85 5.95 35.38
CA PRO A 57 -7.14 6.51 36.68
C PRO A 57 -8.38 5.77 37.20
N ALA A 58 -8.23 5.12 38.36
CA ALA A 58 -9.34 4.51 39.06
C ALA A 58 -10.46 5.54 39.08
N SER A 59 -11.63 5.15 38.56
CA SER A 59 -12.80 6.01 38.56
C SER A 59 -13.01 6.49 40.00
N VAL A 60 -12.79 7.79 40.21
CA VAL A 60 -13.05 8.44 41.49
C VAL A 60 -14.57 8.48 41.62
N GLU A 61 -15.10 7.75 42.60
CA GLU A 61 -16.50 7.80 43.04
C GLU A 61 -16.79 9.14 43.75
#